data_AF-A0A1A9UQV1-F1
#
_entry.id   AF-A0A1A9UQV1-F1
#
_cell.length_a   1.000
_cell.length_b   1.000
_cell.length_c   1.000
_cell.angle_alpha   90.00
_cell.angle_beta   90.00
_cell.angle_gamma   90.00
#
_symmetry.space_group_name_H-M   'P 1'
#
loop_
_entity.id
_entity.type
_entity.pdbx_description
1 polymer ?
#
loop_
_entity_poly.entity_id
_entity_poly.type
_entity_poly.pdbx_seq_one_letter_code
_entity_poly.pdbx_strand_id
1 'polypeptide(L)'
;MSNAIYKKSIMKDDVNISDKQRKEIRGLKQEIKETKEKRIMRKHVKELGRPKKPASAFIKFLAKTKMKSPPRPQQAWRDWFKRTAAKWTQLSQDEKNVCLQESRREFEVKLTLWEEKMIQQGNVDVIRHGSLIDPAKPKPKS
;
A
#
# COMPACT_ATOMS: atom_id res chain seq x y z
N MET A 1 3.46 39.34 -23.50
CA MET A 1 3.45 40.41 -22.47
C MET A 1 2.85 39.98 -21.11
N SER A 2 2.82 38.69 -20.76
CA SER A 2 2.17 38.20 -19.52
C SER A 2 3.13 37.95 -18.35
N ASN A 3 4.36 37.52 -18.62
CA ASN A 3 5.31 37.06 -17.60
C ASN A 3 5.89 38.22 -16.74
N ALA A 4 6.11 39.39 -17.35
CA ALA A 4 6.62 40.57 -16.64
C ALA A 4 5.58 41.17 -15.66
N ILE A 5 4.31 41.16 -16.05
CA ILE A 5 3.20 41.61 -15.20
C ILE A 5 3.04 40.66 -14.01
N TYR A 6 3.10 39.35 -14.25
CA TYR A 6 3.03 38.33 -13.21
C TYR A 6 4.16 38.48 -12.17
N LYS A 7 5.41 38.64 -12.62
CA LYS A 7 6.57 38.87 -11.72
C LYS A 7 6.40 40.11 -10.86
N LYS A 8 5.90 41.21 -11.44
CA LYS A 8 5.66 42.47 -10.72
C LYS A 8 4.56 42.33 -9.65
N SER A 9 3.54 41.50 -9.89
CA SER A 9 2.52 41.17 -8.89
C SER A 9 3.11 40.37 -7.74
N ILE A 10 3.84 39.29 -8.03
CA ILE A 10 4.49 38.45 -7.01
C ILE A 10 5.42 39.26 -6.12
N MET A 11 6.22 40.18 -6.68
CA MET A 11 7.12 41.02 -5.88
C MET A 11 6.38 41.97 -4.94
N LYS A 12 5.21 42.49 -5.32
CA LYS A 12 4.39 43.34 -4.44
C LYS A 12 3.78 42.51 -3.30
N ASP A 13 3.27 41.33 -3.62
CA ASP A 13 2.69 40.42 -2.65
C ASP A 13 3.77 39.93 -1.68
N ASP A 14 4.97 39.62 -2.17
CA ASP A 14 6.10 39.13 -1.37
C ASP A 14 6.71 40.20 -0.45
N VAL A 15 6.36 41.48 -0.58
CA VAL A 15 6.73 42.54 0.40
C VAL A 15 5.68 42.69 1.50
N ASN A 16 4.43 42.30 1.23
CA ASN A 16 3.28 42.53 2.11
C ASN A 16 2.85 41.30 2.93
N ILE A 17 3.61 40.20 2.83
CA ILE A 17 3.34 38.95 3.58
C ILE A 17 4.06 38.97 4.92
N SER A 18 3.30 38.77 6.01
CA SER A 18 3.81 38.62 7.37
C SER A 18 4.67 37.35 7.51
N ASP A 19 5.66 37.36 8.40
CA ASP A 19 6.52 36.20 8.68
C ASP A 19 5.74 34.92 9.02
N LYS A 20 4.60 35.07 9.69
CA LYS A 20 3.68 33.95 9.97
C LYS A 20 3.13 33.34 8.68
N GLN A 21 2.62 34.17 7.78
CA GLN A 21 2.08 33.75 6.49
C GLN A 21 3.18 33.15 5.59
N ARG A 22 4.42 33.69 5.62
CA ARG A 22 5.55 33.09 4.90
C ARG A 22 5.86 31.69 5.41
N LYS A 23 5.84 31.48 6.73
CA LYS A 23 6.07 30.17 7.35
C LYS A 23 4.96 29.18 6.96
N GLU A 24 3.70 29.61 7.00
CA GLU A 24 2.56 28.80 6.55
C GLU A 24 2.67 28.43 5.08
N ILE A 25 2.98 29.38 4.20
CA ILE A 25 3.19 29.14 2.77
C ILE A 25 4.33 28.13 2.54
N ARG A 26 5.43 28.22 3.29
CA ARG A 26 6.52 27.24 3.21
C ARG A 26 6.06 25.84 3.64
N GLY A 27 5.31 25.75 4.74
CA GLY A 27 4.71 24.49 5.20
C GLY A 27 3.81 23.86 4.15
N LEU A 28 2.87 24.63 3.60
CA LEU A 28 1.96 24.17 2.55
C LEU A 28 2.70 23.71 1.29
N LYS A 29 3.74 24.45 0.86
CA LYS A 29 4.58 24.04 -0.29
C LYS A 29 5.27 22.70 -0.04
N GLN A 30 5.76 22.49 1.18
CA GLN A 30 6.40 21.23 1.58
C GLN A 30 5.39 20.08 1.61
N GLU A 31 4.20 20.27 2.19
CA GLU A 31 3.13 19.28 2.19
C GLU A 31 2.66 18.87 0.79
N ILE A 32 2.54 19.85 -0.12
CA ILE A 32 2.21 19.59 -1.53
C ILE A 32 3.28 18.72 -2.18
N LYS A 33 4.56 19.05 -1.97
CA LYS A 33 5.70 18.30 -2.50
C LYS A 33 5.69 16.86 -1.98
N GLU A 34 5.57 16.68 -0.66
CA GLU A 34 5.53 15.36 -0.03
C GLU A 34 4.32 14.54 -0.49
N THR A 35 3.15 15.17 -0.65
CA THR A 35 1.94 14.49 -1.14
C THR A 35 2.14 14.00 -2.57
N LYS A 36 2.77 14.81 -3.43
CA LYS A 36 3.12 14.43 -4.80
C LYS A 36 4.12 13.28 -4.83
N GLU A 37 5.19 13.35 -4.04
CA GLU A 37 6.20 12.30 -3.92
C GLU A 37 5.60 10.99 -3.40
N LYS A 38 4.79 11.05 -2.33
CA LYS A 38 4.05 9.88 -1.81
C LYS A 38 3.13 9.26 -2.87
N ARG A 39 2.47 10.08 -3.69
CA ARG A 39 1.61 9.58 -4.78
C ARG A 39 2.41 8.89 -5.87
N ILE A 40 3.54 9.47 -6.29
CA ILE A 40 4.44 8.88 -7.28
C ILE A 40 4.99 7.56 -6.76
N MET A 41 5.48 7.53 -5.52
CA MET A 41 6.01 6.32 -4.89
C MET A 41 4.94 5.22 -4.79
N ARG A 42 3.73 5.55 -4.35
CA ARG A 42 2.61 4.59 -4.31
C ARG A 42 2.26 4.03 -5.69
N LYS A 43 2.33 4.86 -6.74
CA LYS A 43 2.10 4.43 -8.12
C LYS A 43 3.21 3.47 -8.56
N HIS A 44 4.47 3.83 -8.34
CA HIS A 44 5.62 3.01 -8.67
C HIS A 44 5.57 1.63 -8.00
N VAL A 45 5.35 1.59 -6.68
CA VAL A 45 5.19 0.36 -5.90
C VAL A 45 4.04 -0.53 -6.44
N LYS A 46 2.94 0.09 -6.90
CA LYS A 46 1.82 -0.62 -7.52
C LYS A 46 2.18 -1.21 -8.87
N GLU A 47 2.92 -0.47 -9.70
CA GLU A 47 3.40 -0.92 -11.02
C GLU A 47 4.39 -2.08 -10.90
N LEU A 48 5.22 -2.09 -9.85
CA LEU A 48 6.09 -3.22 -9.50
C LEU A 48 5.34 -4.46 -8.99
N GLY A 49 4.01 -4.41 -8.89
CA GLY A 49 3.18 -5.56 -8.53
C GLY A 49 3.29 -5.98 -7.07
N ARG A 50 3.55 -5.03 -6.15
CA ARG A 50 3.61 -5.33 -4.71
C ARG A 50 2.35 -6.07 -4.25
N PRO A 51 2.48 -7.20 -3.52
CA PRO A 51 1.35 -7.92 -2.99
C PRO A 51 0.40 -7.01 -2.21
N LYS A 52 -0.91 -7.12 -2.51
CA LYS A 52 -1.96 -6.44 -1.74
C LYS A 52 -1.96 -6.96 -0.30
N LYS A 53 -2.36 -6.10 0.64
CA LYS A 53 -2.50 -6.43 2.06
C LYS A 53 -3.24 -7.78 2.28
N PRO A 54 -2.98 -8.48 3.40
CA PRO A 54 -3.70 -9.71 3.74
C PRO A 54 -5.20 -9.50 3.60
N ALA A 55 -5.89 -10.46 3.00
CA ALA A 55 -7.34 -10.47 2.97
C ALA A 55 -7.88 -10.51 4.41
N SER A 56 -9.08 -9.95 4.62
CA SER A 56 -9.73 -10.12 5.91
C SER A 56 -10.08 -11.60 6.13
N ALA A 57 -10.21 -11.98 7.40
CA ALA A 57 -10.58 -13.35 7.76
C ALA A 57 -11.87 -13.81 7.08
N PHE A 58 -12.85 -12.91 6.92
CA PHE A 58 -14.08 -13.19 6.21
C PHE A 58 -13.88 -13.46 4.71
N ILE A 59 -13.03 -12.68 4.03
CA ILE A 59 -12.71 -12.92 2.61
C ILE A 59 -11.97 -14.26 2.45
N LYS A 60 -11.08 -14.59 3.38
CA LYS A 60 -10.38 -15.89 3.38
C LYS A 60 -11.37 -17.04 3.58
N PHE A 61 -12.29 -16.90 4.53
CA PHE A 61 -13.38 -17.84 4.76
C PHE A 61 -14.26 -18.00 3.52
N LEU A 62 -14.71 -16.91 2.90
CA LEU A 62 -15.51 -16.93 1.67
C LEU A 62 -14.81 -17.69 0.55
N ALA A 63 -13.51 -17.47 0.35
CA ALA A 63 -12.73 -18.20 -0.65
C ALA A 63 -12.70 -19.70 -0.36
N LYS A 64 -12.45 -20.09 0.89
CA LYS A 64 -12.51 -21.50 1.32
C LYS A 64 -13.88 -22.11 1.13
N THR A 65 -14.95 -21.40 1.52
CA THR A 65 -16.33 -21.87 1.35
C THR A 65 -16.67 -21.99 -0.13
N LYS A 66 -16.22 -21.07 -0.99
CA LYS A 66 -16.43 -21.15 -2.44
C LYS A 66 -15.75 -22.39 -3.03
N MET A 67 -14.55 -22.74 -2.57
CA MET A 67 -13.85 -23.94 -3.02
C MET A 67 -14.55 -25.23 -2.55
N LYS A 68 -15.06 -25.27 -1.31
CA LYS A 68 -15.75 -26.44 -0.75
C LYS A 68 -17.19 -26.59 -1.24
N SER A 69 -17.89 -25.48 -1.42
CA SER A 69 -19.31 -25.42 -1.77
C SER A 69 -19.55 -24.22 -2.69
N PRO A 70 -19.20 -24.36 -3.98
CA PRO A 70 -19.38 -23.29 -4.96
C PRO A 70 -20.89 -22.97 -5.14
N PRO A 71 -21.22 -21.74 -5.58
CA PRO A 71 -22.58 -21.42 -5.98
C PRO A 71 -23.05 -22.36 -7.09
N ARG A 72 -24.29 -22.83 -7.02
CA ARG A 72 -24.88 -23.61 -8.12
C ARG A 72 -24.99 -22.73 -9.38
N PRO A 73 -24.94 -23.31 -10.59
CA PRO A 73 -24.95 -22.54 -11.84
C PRO A 73 -26.11 -21.55 -11.99
N GLN A 74 -27.31 -21.91 -11.52
CA GLN A 74 -28.51 -21.06 -11.60
C GLN A 74 -28.74 -20.20 -10.35
N GLN A 75 -27.86 -20.27 -9.37
CA GLN A 75 -28.05 -19.58 -8.11
C GLN A 75 -27.48 -18.17 -8.16
N ALA A 76 -28.27 -17.17 -7.76
CA ALA A 76 -27.78 -15.81 -7.61
C ALA A 76 -26.61 -15.75 -6.60
N TRP A 77 -25.51 -15.12 -7.02
CA TRP A 77 -24.31 -14.93 -6.19
C TRP A 77 -24.65 -14.25 -4.85
N ARG A 78 -25.53 -13.25 -4.88
CA ARG A 78 -26.01 -12.54 -3.70
C ARG A 78 -26.58 -13.48 -2.65
N ASP A 79 -27.36 -14.47 -3.05
CA ASP A 79 -28.03 -15.37 -2.11
C ASP A 79 -27.07 -16.44 -1.57
N TRP A 80 -26.05 -16.83 -2.36
CA TRP A 80 -24.95 -17.65 -1.88
C TRP A 80 -24.14 -16.88 -0.84
N PHE A 81 -23.78 -15.63 -1.16
CA PHE A 81 -23.01 -14.76 -0.29
C PHE A 81 -23.74 -14.50 1.03
N LYS A 82 -25.05 -14.18 0.99
CA LYS A 82 -25.88 -13.98 2.20
C LYS A 82 -25.84 -15.19 3.13
N ARG A 83 -26.00 -16.41 2.59
CA ARG A 83 -25.92 -17.64 3.41
C ARG A 83 -24.52 -17.87 3.96
N THR A 84 -23.49 -17.65 3.17
CA THR A 84 -22.11 -17.79 3.64
C THR A 84 -21.78 -16.75 4.71
N ALA A 85 -22.28 -15.52 4.59
CA ALA A 85 -22.17 -14.50 5.63
C ALA A 85 -22.87 -14.91 6.93
N ALA A 86 -24.07 -15.51 6.86
CA ALA A 86 -24.76 -16.04 8.03
C ALA A 86 -23.98 -17.20 8.69
N LYS A 87 -23.31 -18.06 7.91
CA LYS A 87 -22.40 -19.09 8.46
C LYS A 87 -21.21 -18.46 9.16
N TRP A 88 -20.62 -17.40 8.58
CA TRP A 88 -19.51 -16.68 9.19
C TRP A 88 -19.88 -16.10 10.57
N THR A 89 -21.08 -15.55 10.73
CA THR A 89 -21.52 -15.00 12.02
C THR A 89 -21.63 -16.07 13.10
N GLN A 90 -21.93 -17.32 12.72
CA GLN A 90 -22.06 -18.46 13.62
C GLN A 90 -20.71 -19.09 14.02
N LEU A 91 -19.61 -18.78 13.32
CA LEU A 91 -18.30 -19.32 13.67
C LEU A 91 -17.79 -18.77 15.01
N SER A 92 -17.09 -19.64 15.73
CA SER A 92 -16.35 -19.27 16.94
C SER A 92 -15.22 -18.29 16.63
N GLN A 93 -14.73 -17.60 17.66
CA GLN A 93 -13.62 -16.67 17.48
C GLN A 93 -12.34 -17.40 17.03
N ASP A 94 -12.12 -18.64 17.48
CA ASP A 94 -10.95 -19.42 17.11
C ASP A 94 -10.94 -19.80 15.64
N GLU A 95 -12.08 -20.22 15.08
CA GLU A 95 -12.21 -20.49 13.64
C GLU A 95 -11.98 -19.24 12.78
N LYS A 96 -12.47 -18.08 13.25
CA LYS A 96 -12.22 -16.79 12.62
C LYS A 96 -10.74 -16.42 12.69
N ASN A 97 -10.09 -16.69 13.81
CA ASN A 97 -8.66 -16.45 14.01
C ASN A 97 -7.80 -17.32 13.09
N VAL A 98 -8.16 -18.59 12.87
CA VAL A 98 -7.47 -19.45 11.90
C VAL A 98 -7.50 -18.83 10.50
N CYS A 99 -8.66 -18.35 10.05
CA CYS A 99 -8.78 -17.68 8.75
C CYS A 99 -7.91 -16.41 8.66
N LEU A 100 -7.81 -15.64 9.76
CA LEU A 100 -6.95 -14.46 9.83
C LEU A 100 -5.46 -14.83 9.74
N GLN A 101 -5.03 -15.82 10.50
CA GLN A 101 -3.63 -16.26 10.56
C GLN A 101 -3.17 -16.79 9.21
N GLU A 102 -3.97 -17.64 8.57
CA GLU A 102 -3.66 -18.13 7.21
C GLU A 102 -3.56 -16.99 6.20
N SER A 103 -4.48 -16.02 6.25
CA SER A 103 -4.40 -14.89 5.33
C SER A 103 -3.14 -14.06 5.54
N ARG A 104 -2.67 -13.93 6.79
CA ARG A 104 -1.39 -13.25 7.10
C ARG A 104 -0.22 -14.07 6.58
N ARG A 105 -0.17 -15.38 6.84
CA ARG A 105 0.91 -16.27 6.37
C ARG A 105 1.06 -16.24 4.85
N GLU A 106 -0.05 -16.36 4.12
CA GLU A 106 -0.02 -16.31 2.65
C GLU A 106 0.45 -14.96 2.11
N PHE A 107 0.11 -13.88 2.79
CA PHE A 107 0.60 -12.55 2.44
C PHE A 107 2.10 -12.43 2.69
N GLU A 108 2.59 -12.87 3.85
CA GLU A 108 4.03 -12.80 4.19
C GLU A 108 4.85 -13.58 3.17
N VAL A 109 4.44 -14.79 2.78
CA VAL A 109 5.14 -15.58 1.74
C VAL A 109 5.20 -14.82 0.42
N LYS A 110 4.07 -14.26 -0.04
CA LYS A 110 4.02 -13.48 -1.28
C LYS A 110 4.88 -12.21 -1.19
N LEU A 111 4.88 -11.56 -0.02
CA LEU A 111 5.64 -10.34 0.22
C LEU A 111 7.13 -10.63 0.20
N THR A 112 7.60 -11.67 0.88
CA THR A 112 9.02 -12.07 0.87
C THR A 112 9.50 -12.39 -0.54
N LEU A 113 8.76 -13.20 -1.30
CA LEU A 113 9.11 -13.50 -2.70
C LEU A 113 9.16 -12.24 -3.58
N TRP A 114 8.25 -11.29 -3.33
CA TRP A 114 8.27 -10.02 -4.04
C TRP A 114 9.48 -9.16 -3.63
N GLU A 115 9.83 -9.10 -2.35
CA GLU A 115 10.98 -8.35 -1.85
C GLU A 115 12.30 -8.90 -2.41
N GLU A 116 12.47 -10.23 -2.44
CA GLU A 116 13.61 -10.88 -3.08
C GLU A 116 13.74 -10.48 -4.56
N LYS A 117 12.62 -10.49 -5.30
CA LYS A 117 12.59 -10.02 -6.69
C LYS A 117 12.98 -8.55 -6.81
N MET A 118 12.53 -7.68 -5.90
CA MET A 118 12.88 -6.25 -5.92
C MET A 118 14.37 -6.03 -5.67
N ILE A 119 14.97 -6.78 -4.73
CA ILE A 119 16.41 -6.75 -4.48
C ILE A 119 17.18 -7.14 -5.75
N GLN A 120 16.80 -8.24 -6.39
CA GLN A 120 17.44 -8.70 -7.64
C GLN A 120 17.35 -7.68 -8.78
N GLN A 121 16.27 -6.90 -8.81
CA GLN A 121 16.03 -5.85 -9.81
C GLN A 121 16.63 -4.48 -9.43
N GLY A 122 17.27 -4.36 -8.26
CA GLY A 122 17.84 -3.11 -7.75
C GLY A 122 16.83 -2.13 -7.15
N ASN A 123 15.56 -2.51 -7.03
CA ASN A 123 14.48 -1.69 -6.46
C ASN A 123 14.45 -1.81 -4.92
N VAL A 124 15.55 -1.46 -4.26
CA VAL A 124 15.70 -1.61 -2.79
C VAL A 124 14.93 -0.54 -1.99
N ASP A 125 14.53 0.55 -2.62
CA ASP A 125 13.76 1.64 -2.02
C ASP A 125 12.29 1.28 -1.74
N VAL A 126 11.78 0.19 -2.32
CA VAL A 126 10.38 -0.23 -2.20
C VAL A 126 10.13 -1.39 -1.21
N ILE A 127 11.19 -1.99 -0.64
CA ILE A 127 11.11 -3.12 0.29
C ILE A 127 11.07 -2.68 1.76
N ARG A 128 10.72 -3.57 2.69
CA ARG A 128 10.81 -3.29 4.13
C ARG A 128 12.28 -3.10 4.54
N HIS A 129 12.56 -2.12 5.40
CA HIS A 129 13.92 -1.86 5.89
C HIS A 129 14.58 -3.06 6.58
N GLY A 130 13.80 -3.93 7.22
CA GLY A 130 14.31 -5.16 7.85
C GLY A 130 14.75 -6.25 6.85
N SER A 131 14.44 -6.11 5.55
CA SER A 131 14.82 -7.06 4.50
C SER A 131 16.16 -6.69 3.83
N LEU A 132 16.76 -5.56 4.19
CA LEU A 132 18.07 -5.14 3.72
C LEU A 132 19.15 -5.73 4.65
N ILE A 133 19.73 -6.86 4.27
CA ILE A 133 20.99 -7.33 4.88
C ILE A 133 22.09 -6.49 4.23
N ASP A 134 22.90 -5.78 5.03
CA ASP A 134 24.07 -5.07 4.51
C ASP A 134 24.90 -6.05 3.65
N PRO A 135 25.30 -5.67 2.42
CA PRO A 135 26.11 -6.56 1.61
C PRO A 135 27.38 -6.95 2.38
N ALA A 136 27.67 -8.25 2.43
CA ALA A 136 28.89 -8.76 3.05
C ALA A 136 30.08 -7.98 2.48
N LYS A 137 30.83 -7.28 3.34
CA LYS A 137 31.98 -6.48 2.94
C LYS A 137 32.88 -7.32 2.03
N PRO A 138 33.30 -6.80 0.86
CA PRO A 138 34.15 -7.57 -0.04
C PRO A 138 35.39 -8.02 0.70
N LYS A 139 35.69 -9.32 0.66
CA LYS A 139 36.88 -9.90 1.29
C LYS A 139 38.13 -9.19 0.73
N PRO A 140 39.08 -8.77 1.58
CA PRO A 140 40.33 -8.20 1.10
C PRO A 140 41.03 -9.24 0.23
N LYS A 141 41.43 -8.83 -0.98
CA LYS A 141 42.29 -9.65 -1.84
C LYS A 141 43.65 -9.74 -1.14
N SER A 142 44.03 -10.95 -0.77
CA SER A 142 45.38 -11.28 -0.31
C SER A 142 46.40 -11.12 -1.44
#